data_AF-K1T5K9-F1
#
_entry.id   AF-K1T5K9-F1
#
_cell.length_a   1.000
_cell.length_b   1.000
_cell.length_c   1.000
_cell.angle_alpha   90.00
_cell.angle_beta   90.00
_cell.angle_gamma   90.00
#
_symmetry.space_group_name_H-M   'P 1'
#
loop_
_entity.id
_entity.type
_entity.pdbx_description
1 polymer ?
#
loop_
_entity_poly.entity_id
_entity_poly.type
_entity_poly.pdbx_seq_one_letter_code
_entity_poly.pdbx_strand_id
1 'polypeptide(L)' 'MPNKDNPNAGALGNYFKISDALNIDGTSANLSHIDFIKVQTGVNVKAGWLGENSTEVFKFCDENNNNDK' A
#
# COMPACT_ATOMS: atom_id res chain seq x y z
N MET A 1 9.55 33.15 -1.50
CA MET A 1 9.11 31.93 -0.79
C MET A 1 9.83 30.77 -1.43
N PRO A 2 10.45 29.84 -0.69
CA PRO A 2 11.04 28.66 -1.31
C PRO A 2 9.93 27.85 -2.00
N ASN A 3 10.28 27.24 -3.13
CA ASN A 3 9.40 26.36 -3.88
C ASN A 3 8.86 25.26 -2.93
N LYS A 4 7.53 25.19 -2.77
CA LYS A 4 6.86 24.20 -1.91
C LYS A 4 6.61 22.88 -2.63
N ASP A 5 6.97 22.79 -3.90
CA ASP A 5 6.80 21.58 -4.68
C ASP A 5 7.85 20.56 -4.24
N ASN A 6 7.41 19.38 -3.83
CA ASN A 6 8.25 18.20 -3.73
C ASN A 6 8.08 17.41 -5.04
N PRO A 7 8.84 17.73 -6.11
CA PRO A 7 8.66 17.12 -7.43
C PRO A 7 8.89 15.60 -7.44
N ASN A 8 9.48 15.06 -6.36
CA ASN A 8 9.70 13.63 -6.17
C ASN A 8 8.61 12.95 -5.31
N ALA A 9 7.56 13.67 -4.87
CA ALA A 9 6.41 13.09 -4.18
C ALA A 9 5.50 12.35 -5.17
N GLY A 10 5.98 11.21 -5.68
CA GLY A 10 5.17 10.26 -6.45
C GLY A 10 4.48 9.25 -5.54
N ALA A 11 3.32 8.76 -5.95
CA ALA A 11 2.72 7.59 -5.31
C ALA A 11 3.67 6.39 -5.46
N LEU A 12 4.22 5.90 -4.34
CA LEU A 12 5.05 4.69 -4.31
C LEU A 12 4.14 3.48 -4.06
N GLY A 13 4.15 2.53 -4.99
CA GLY A 13 3.41 1.27 -4.86
C GLY A 13 4.13 0.30 -3.91
N ASN A 14 3.37 -0.31 -3.01
CA ASN A 14 3.80 -1.48 -2.26
C ASN A 14 3.12 -2.72 -2.86
N TYR A 15 3.90 -3.78 -3.07
CA TYR A 15 3.44 -4.99 -3.73
C TYR A 15 3.56 -6.18 -2.79
N PHE A 16 2.62 -7.11 -2.91
CA PHE A 16 2.70 -8.43 -2.29
C PHE A 16 2.16 -9.47 -3.28
N LYS A 17 2.67 -10.69 -3.22
CA LYS A 17 2.15 -11.80 -4.02
C LYS A 17 1.24 -12.66 -3.16
N ILE A 18 0.08 -13.04 -3.70
CA ILE A 18 -0.82 -13.96 -3.01
C ILE A 18 -0.21 -15.36 -2.87
N SER A 19 0.75 -15.71 -3.73
CA SER A 19 1.51 -16.95 -3.65
C SER A 19 2.39 -17.05 -2.40
N ASP A 20 2.70 -15.92 -1.77
CA ASP A 20 3.56 -15.88 -0.58
C ASP A 20 2.75 -16.10 0.71
N ALA A 21 1.43 -16.26 0.61
CA ALA A 21 0.58 -16.59 1.74
C ALA A 21 0.86 -18.02 2.24
N LEU A 22 1.07 -18.14 3.54
CA LEU A 22 1.37 -19.40 4.21
C LEU A 22 0.32 -19.72 5.28
N ASN A 23 0.09 -21.01 5.50
CA ASN A 23 -0.61 -21.52 6.68
C ASN A 23 0.27 -21.36 7.93
N ILE A 24 -0.31 -21.60 9.11
CA ILE A 24 0.41 -21.50 10.39
C ILE A 24 1.61 -22.44 10.50
N ASP A 25 1.60 -23.55 9.75
CA ASP A 25 2.68 -24.54 9.70
C ASP A 25 3.77 -24.22 8.65
N GLY A 26 3.65 -23.09 7.94
CA GLY A 26 4.59 -22.65 6.92
C GLY A 26 4.36 -23.26 5.54
N THR A 27 3.34 -24.09 5.35
CA THR A 27 2.95 -24.59 4.01
C THR A 27 2.25 -23.50 3.20
N SER A 28 2.32 -23.59 1.87
CA SER A 28 1.59 -22.67 0.96
C SER A 28 0.09 -22.69 1.23
N ALA A 29 -0.53 -21.51 1.35
CA ALA A 29 -1.98 -21.37 1.47
C ALA A 29 -2.73 -21.63 0.15
N ASN A 30 -2.02 -21.65 -1.00
CA ASN A 30 -2.57 -21.94 -2.33
C ASN A 30 -3.84 -21.14 -2.69
N LEU A 31 -3.85 -19.84 -2.35
CA LEU A 31 -4.94 -18.92 -2.66
C LEU A 31 -5.04 -18.70 -4.19
N SER A 32 -6.26 -18.68 -4.73
CA SER A 32 -6.48 -18.47 -6.17
C SER A 32 -6.80 -17.02 -6.55
N HIS A 33 -7.34 -16.22 -5.63
CA HIS A 33 -7.71 -14.82 -5.83
C HIS A 33 -7.81 -14.07 -4.49
N ILE A 34 -7.95 -12.74 -4.54
CA ILE A 34 -8.23 -11.86 -3.39
C ILE A 34 -9.70 -11.44 -3.44
N ASP A 35 -10.48 -11.76 -2.41
CA ASP A 35 -11.86 -11.31 -2.30
C ASP A 35 -11.99 -9.87 -1.77
N PHE A 36 -11.17 -9.53 -0.76
CA PHE A 36 -11.22 -8.23 -0.12
C PHE A 36 -9.83 -7.79 0.35
N ILE A 37 -9.55 -6.50 0.24
CA ILE A 37 -8.37 -5.86 0.84
C ILE A 37 -8.88 -4.92 1.92
N LYS A 38 -8.49 -5.19 3.17
CA LYS A 38 -8.69 -4.24 4.27
C LYS A 38 -7.41 -3.46 4.47
N VAL A 39 -7.45 -2.15 4.26
CA VAL A 39 -6.34 -1.26 4.64
C VAL A 39 -6.69 -0.52 5.91
N GLN A 40 -5.81 -0.66 6.89
CA GLN A 40 -5.81 0.15 8.09
C GLN A 40 -4.65 1.13 8.00
N THR A 41 -4.97 2.42 7.95
CA THR A 41 -3.98 3.49 7.87
C THR A 41 -3.71 4.08 9.25
N GLY A 42 -2.49 4.56 9.47
CA GLY A 42 -2.05 5.11 10.75
C GLY A 42 -0.55 4.95 10.93
N VAL A 43 0.14 6.01 11.35
CA VAL A 43 1.57 6.00 11.62
C VAL A 43 1.79 6.33 13.10
N ASN A 44 2.54 5.48 13.82
CA ASN A 44 2.96 5.79 15.19
C ASN A 44 4.16 6.75 15.15
N VAL A 45 3.88 8.02 14.87
CA VAL A 45 4.89 9.07 14.71
C VAL A 45 4.36 10.37 15.29
N LYS A 46 5.25 11.14 15.93
CA LYS A 46 4.92 12.53 16.29
C LYS A 46 4.88 13.36 15.02
N ALA A 47 3.71 13.91 14.71
CA ALA A 47 3.61 14.94 13.70
C ALA A 47 4.45 16.17 14.09
N GLY A 48 4.98 16.86 13.07
CA GLY A 48 5.73 18.10 13.25
C GLY A 48 4.84 19.24 13.77
N TRP A 49 5.32 20.48 13.68
CA TRP A 49 4.60 21.63 14.23
C TRP A 49 3.16 21.78 13.72
N LEU A 50 2.89 21.45 12.45
CA LEU A 50 1.55 21.50 11.87
C LEU A 50 0.61 20.40 12.37
N GLY A 51 1.13 19.37 13.03
CA GLY A 51 0.30 18.30 13.59
C GLY A 51 -0.22 17.28 12.57
N GLU A 52 0.13 17.42 11.29
CA GLU A 52 -0.40 16.56 10.22
C GLU A 52 0.63 15.54 9.70
N ASN A 53 0.16 14.30 9.51
CA ASN A 53 0.80 13.27 8.72
C ASN A 53 -0.29 12.57 7.89
N SER A 54 -0.34 12.80 6.59
CA SER A 54 -1.27 12.10 5.70
C SER A 54 -0.90 10.61 5.61
N THR A 55 -1.87 9.73 5.82
CA THR A 55 -1.71 8.26 5.73
C THR A 55 -2.52 7.69 4.58
N GLU A 56 -2.63 8.45 3.49
CA GLU A 56 -3.57 8.19 2.42
C GLU A 56 -3.12 7.02 1.54
N VAL A 57 -4.10 6.22 1.13
CA VAL A 57 -3.92 5.19 0.09
C VAL A 57 -4.47 5.76 -1.20
N PHE A 58 -3.62 5.84 -2.22
CA PHE A 58 -3.98 6.49 -3.48
C PHE A 58 -4.86 5.61 -4.37
N LYS A 59 -4.50 4.33 -4.54
CA LYS A 59 -5.21 3.36 -5.37
C LYS A 59 -4.85 1.92 -5.00
N PHE A 60 -5.70 0.99 -5.44
CA PHE A 60 -5.38 -0.44 -5.51
C PHE A 60 -5.33 -0.84 -6.98
N CYS A 61 -4.34 -1.65 -7.35
CA CYS A 61 -4.20 -2.19 -8.70
C CYS A 61 -3.95 -3.69 -8.61
N ASP A 62 -4.69 -4.44 -9.42
CA ASP A 62 -4.32 -5.82 -9.74
C ASP A 62 -3.29 -5.79 -10.88
N GLU A 63 -2.04 -6.10 -10.56
CA GLU A 63 -0.94 -6.10 -11.54
C GLU A 63 -0.95 -7.33 -12.47
N ASN A 64 -1.77 -8.34 -12.18
CA ASN A 64 -1.94 -9.51 -13.04
C ASN A 64 -3.14 -9.36 -14.00
N ASN A 65 -4.16 -8.59 -13.60
CA ASN A 65 -5.28 -8.26 -14.46
C ASN A 65 -5.04 -6.93 -15.18
N ASN A 66 -4.28 -6.99 -16.27
CA ASN A 66 -3.73 -5.83 -16.98
C ASN A 66 -4.76 -5.08 -17.85
N ASN A 67 -6.05 -5.08 -17.48
CA ASN A 67 -7.15 -4.46 -18.22
C ASN A 67 -7.30 -2.94 -17.97
N ASP A 68 -6.53 -2.38 -17.02
CA ASP A 68 -6.59 -0.96 -16.63
C ASP A 68 -5.38 -0.12 -17.13
N LYS A 69 -4.67 -0.58 -18.17
CA LYS A 69 -3.58 0.17 -18.85
C LYS A 69 -4.01 0.77 -20.17
#